data_AF-A0A1F6AXL4-F1
#
_entry.id   AF-A0A1F6AXL4-F1
#
_cell.length_a   1.000
_cell.length_b   1.000
_cell.length_c   1.000
_cell.angle_alpha   90.00
_cell.angle_beta   90.00
_cell.angle_gamma   90.00
#
_symmetry.space_group_name_H-M   'P 1'
#
loop_
_entity.id
_entity.type
_entity.pdbx_description
1 polymer ?
#
loop_
_entity_poly.entity_id
_entity_poly.type
_entity_poly.pdbx_seq_one_letter_code
_entity_poly.pdbx_strand_id
1 'polypeptide(L)' 'MRWNEVIRKLKKLKFKEGVRKTHYTIWNCPCTKEAHPIGVGNHLTEECRFNGLKRQLGPHADDFGI' A
#
# COMPACT_ATOMS: atom_id res chain seq x y z
N MET A 1 1.03 10.84 -5.85
CA MET A 1 1.07 9.47 -6.43
C MET A 1 -0.35 8.92 -6.40
N ARG A 2 -0.82 8.32 -7.49
CA ARG A 2 -2.19 7.77 -7.57
C ARG A 2 -2.26 6.35 -7.02
N TRP A 3 -3.43 5.92 -6.56
CA TRP A 3 -3.62 4.57 -6.01
C TRP A 3 -3.29 3.45 -7.01
N ASN A 4 -3.51 3.65 -8.31
CA ASN A 4 -3.08 2.70 -9.35
C ASN A 4 -1.55 2.48 -9.38
N GLU A 5 -0.76 3.53 -9.17
CA GLU A 5 0.71 3.46 -9.10
C GLU A 5 1.14 2.76 -7.81
N VAL A 6 0.46 3.05 -6.70
CA VAL A 6 0.69 2.37 -5.41
C VAL A 6 0.50 0.86 -5.59
N ILE A 7 -0.60 0.41 -6.20
CA ILE A 7 -0.86 -1.02 -6.46
C ILE A 7 0.26 -1.65 -7.30
N ARG A 8 0.73 -0.97 -8.35
CA ARG A 8 1.84 -1.48 -9.18
C ARG A 8 3.11 -1.67 -8.37
N LYS A 9 3.43 -0.72 -7.48
CA LYS A 9 4.59 -0.84 -6.58
C LYS A 9 4.40 -1.93 -5.53
N LEU A 10 3.22 -2.03 -4.90
CA LEU A 10 2.89 -3.09 -3.95
C LEU A 10 3.07 -4.49 -4.57
N LYS A 11 2.58 -4.70 -5.78
CA LYS A 11 2.75 -5.97 -6.51
C LYS A 11 4.22 -6.30 -6.79
N LYS A 12 5.04 -5.30 -7.14
CA LYS A 12 6.49 -5.49 -7.33
C LYS A 12 7.17 -5.94 -6.03
N LEU A 13 6.76 -5.36 -4.91
CA LEU A 13 7.24 -5.71 -3.56
C LEU A 13 6.54 -6.92 -2.95
N LYS A 14 5.81 -7.70 -3.76
CA LYS A 14 5.17 -8.96 -3.36
C LYS A 14 4.15 -8.82 -2.22
N PHE A 15 3.59 -7.63 -2.03
CA PHE A 15 2.41 -7.46 -1.17
C PHE A 15 1.24 -8.23 -1.75
N LYS A 16 0.44 -8.83 -0.86
CA LYS A 16 -0.74 -9.60 -1.24
C LYS A 16 -2.01 -8.80 -0.95
N GLU A 17 -2.92 -8.79 -1.90
CA GLU A 17 -4.25 -8.26 -1.69
C GLU A 17 -4.96 -9.09 -0.60
N GLY A 18 -5.54 -8.41 0.38
CA GLY A 18 -6.25 -9.00 1.50
C GLY A 18 -7.71 -8.60 1.50
N VAL A 19 -8.19 -8.08 2.63
CA VAL A 19 -9.60 -7.77 2.81
C VAL A 19 -9.98 -6.48 2.08
N ARG A 20 -11.00 -6.58 1.23
CA ARG A 20 -11.65 -5.42 0.60
C ARG A 20 -12.72 -4.84 1.53
N LYS A 21 -12.67 -3.54 1.77
CA LYS A 21 -13.70 -2.76 2.48
C LYS A 21 -14.38 -1.78 1.52
N THR A 22 -15.42 -1.11 2.01
CA THR A 22 -16.25 -0.17 1.23
C THR A 22 -15.43 0.89 0.49
N HIS A 23 -14.43 1.48 1.13
CA HIS A 23 -13.65 2.60 0.58
C HIS A 23 -12.19 2.27 0.23
N TYR A 24 -11.67 1.13 0.70
CA TYR A 24 -10.28 0.74 0.48
C TYR A 24 -10.10 -0.78 0.54
N THR A 25 -9.01 -1.27 -0.05
CA THR A 25 -8.55 -2.65 0.04
C THR A 25 -7.28 -2.71 0.87
N ILE A 26 -7.20 -3.66 1.80
CA ILE A 26 -6.00 -3.90 2.61
C ILE A 26 -5.01 -4.75 1.81
N TRP A 27 -3.77 -4.31 1.76
CA TRP A 27 -2.64 -5.03 1.18
C TRP A 27 -1.66 -5.42 2.27
N ASN A 28 -1.34 -6.71 2.35
CA ASN A 28 -0.51 -7.28 3.40
C ASN A 28 0.93 -7.47 2.90
N CYS A 29 1.88 -7.07 3.74
CA CYS A 29 3.30 -7.27 3.46
C CYS A 29 3.70 -8.75 3.48
N PRO A 30 4.63 -9.19 2.62
CA PRO A 30 5.25 -10.52 2.73
C PRO A 30 6.20 -10.70 3.93
N CYS A 31 6.60 -9.63 4.64
CA CYS A 31 7.54 -9.71 5.74
C CYS A 31 6.99 -10.52 6.93
N THR A 32 7.86 -11.34 7.52
CA THR A 32 7.51 -12.26 8.63
C THR A 32 7.65 -11.63 10.00
N LYS A 33 8.35 -10.49 10.12
CA LYS A 33 8.72 -9.89 11.41
C LYS A 33 7.70 -8.86 11.91
N GLU A 34 7.10 -8.08 11.02
CA GLU A 34 6.07 -7.11 11.37
C GLU A 34 5.04 -7.03 10.24
N ALA A 35 3.77 -7.34 10.54
CA ALA A 35 2.70 -7.21 9.57
C ALA A 35 2.29 -5.73 9.47
N HIS A 36 2.67 -5.05 8.39
CA HIS A 36 2.27 -3.67 8.14
C HIS A 36 1.26 -3.62 6.97
N PRO A 37 -0.05 -3.67 7.29
CA PRO A 37 -1.10 -3.59 6.29
C PRO A 37 -1.21 -2.18 5.71
N ILE A 38 -1.33 -2.10 4.39
CA ILE A 38 -1.48 -0.84 3.66
C ILE A 38 -2.92 -0.74 3.15
N GLY A 39 -3.58 0.37 3.47
CA GLY A 39 -4.90 0.66 2.96
C GLY A 39 -4.80 1.36 1.61
N VAL A 40 -5.28 0.72 0.55
CA VAL A 40 -5.32 1.29 -0.80
C VAL A 40 -6.74 1.71 -1.15
N GLY A 41 -6.96 2.98 -1.47
CA GLY A 41 -8.27 3.49 -1.87
C GLY A 41 -8.84 2.75 -3.09
N ASN A 42 -10.14 2.46 -3.07
CA ASN A 42 -10.80 1.77 -4.18
C ASN A 42 -10.90 2.65 -5.46
N HIS A 43 -10.84 3.97 -5.31
CA HIS A 43 -10.82 4.92 -6.41
C HIS A 43 -9.39 5.09 -6.94
N LEU A 44 -9.01 4.26 -7.91
CA LEU A 44 -7.62 4.11 -8.37
C LEU A 44 -7.01 5.36 -9.02
N THR A 45 -7.85 6.28 -9.49
CA THR A 45 -7.44 7.55 -10.10
C THR A 45 -7.19 8.65 -9.07
N GLU A 46 -7.65 8.48 -7.83
CA GLU A 46 -7.42 9.43 -6.75
C GLU A 46 -5.97 9.38 -6.26
N GLU A 47 -5.51 10.52 -5.75
CA GLU A 47 -4.21 10.62 -5.12
C GLU A 47 -4.21 9.95 -3.74
N CYS A 48 -3.14 9.20 -3.46
CA CYS A 48 -2.94 8.64 -2.13
C CYS A 48 -2.56 9.74 -1.13
N ARG A 49 -2.97 9.58 0.13
CA ARG A 49 -2.50 10.44 1.22
C ARG A 49 -1.03 10.12 1.53
N PHE A 50 -0.11 10.89 0.97
CA PHE A 50 1.33 10.63 0.96
C PHE A 50 1.92 10.31 2.35
N ASN A 51 1.68 11.17 3.35
CA ASN A 51 2.20 10.96 4.71
C ASN A 51 1.61 9.71 5.39
N GLY A 52 0.34 9.41 5.11
CA GLY A 52 -0.33 8.20 5.60
C GLY A 52 0.26 6.94 4.98
N LEU A 53 0.51 6.97 3.67
CA LEU A 53 1.14 5.87 2.94
C LEU A 53 2.56 5.61 3.44
N LYS A 54 3.39 6.66 3.57
CA LYS A 54 4.77 6.54 4.09
C LYS A 54 4.80 5.88 5.48
N ARG A 55 3.90 6.28 6.37
CA ARG A 55 3.77 5.68 7.70
C ARG A 55 3.34 4.21 7.66
N GLN A 56 2.43 3.84 6.76
CA GLN A 56 1.96 2.45 6.61
C GLN A 56 2.99 1.53 5.95
N LEU A 57 3.82 2.08 5.05
CA LEU A 57 4.92 1.36 4.42
C LEU A 57 6.03 1.01 5.40
N GLY A 58 6.23 1.86 6.43
CA GLY A 58 7.25 1.67 7.45
C GLY A 58 8.63 1.43 6.81
N PRO A 59 9.24 0.25 7.02
CA PRO A 59 10.58 -0.04 6.49
C PRO A 59 10.65 -0.09 4.95
N HIS A 60 9.51 -0.19 4.25
CA HIS A 60 9.47 -0.23 2.78
C HIS A 60 9.25 1.13 2.13
N ALA A 61 9.30 2.23 2.90
CA ALA A 61 9.17 3.57 2.35
C ALA A 61 10.26 3.85 1.29
N ASP A 62 11.50 3.45 1.59
CA ASP A 62 12.63 3.59 0.67
C ASP A 62 12.49 2.71 -0.57
N ASP A 63 12.02 1.47 -0.43
CA ASP A 63 11.70 0.57 -1.56
C ASP A 63 10.61 1.16 -2.49
N PHE A 64 9.71 1.95 -1.90
CA PHE A 64 8.69 2.70 -2.62
C PHE A 64 9.21 4.00 -3.23
N GLY A 65 10.39 4.47 -2.83
CA GLY A 65 11.02 5.72 -3.27
C GLY A 65 10.34 6.98 -2.72
N ILE A 66 9.90 6.96 -1.45
CA ILE A 66 9.19 8.08 -0.78
C ILE A 66 9.57 8.30 0.68
#